data_AF-A0A327SU71-F1
#
_entry.id   AF-A0A327SU71-F1
#
_cell.length_a   1.000
_cell.length_b   1.000
_cell.length_c   1.000
_cell.angle_alpha   90.00
_cell.angle_beta   90.00
_cell.angle_gamma   90.00
#
_symmetry.space_group_name_H-M   'P 1'
#
loop_
_entity.id
_entity.type
_entity.pdbx_description
1 polymer ?
#
loop_
_entity_poly.entity_id
_entity_poly.type
_entity_poly.pdbx_seq_one_letter_code
_entity_poly.pdbx_strand_id
1 'polypeptide(L)'
;MSEIFAAVDALLAKARDGGDLPEPGERERLRKAAGLTQVEVAAALDTRRETFAKWENGTAQPRAPKRGAYAFLLAGLADIHGTQGPDGWLTLARQARPLTADATTTETTEGE
;
A
#
# COMPACT_ATOMS: atom_id res chain seq x y z
N MET A 1 16.47 -29.99 -0.82
CA MET A 1 16.50 -28.69 -1.50
C MET A 1 16.43 -27.65 -0.41
N SER A 2 17.38 -26.71 -0.41
CA SER A 2 18.11 -26.21 0.76
C SER A 2 17.26 -25.45 1.79
N GLU A 3 17.38 -25.81 3.07
CA GLU A 3 16.88 -25.02 4.23
C GLU A 3 17.29 -23.53 4.15
N ILE A 4 18.44 -23.26 3.53
CA ILE A 4 18.94 -21.91 3.25
C ILE A 4 17.97 -21.13 2.33
N PHE A 5 17.42 -21.77 1.29
CA PHE A 5 16.48 -21.09 0.39
C PHE A 5 15.13 -20.86 1.07
N ALA A 6 14.63 -21.78 1.90
CA ALA A 6 13.42 -21.57 2.69
C ALA A 6 13.59 -20.43 3.71
N ALA A 7 14.76 -20.32 4.36
CA ALA A 7 15.09 -19.22 5.24
C ALA A 7 15.19 -17.88 4.47
N VAL A 8 15.76 -17.89 3.27
CA VAL A 8 15.78 -16.72 2.38
C VAL A 8 14.37 -16.33 1.93
N ASP A 9 13.52 -17.29 1.55
CA ASP A 9 12.12 -17.04 1.20
C ASP A 9 11.32 -16.45 2.36
N ALA A 10 11.55 -16.93 3.59
CA ALA A 10 10.93 -16.37 4.80
C ALA A 10 11.40 -14.93 5.07
N LEU A 11 12.69 -14.62 4.86
CA LEU A 11 13.23 -13.26 4.96
C LEU A 11 12.68 -12.35 3.86
N LEU A 12 12.54 -12.86 2.63
CA LEU A 12 11.96 -12.12 1.50
C LEU A 12 10.46 -11.89 1.69
N ALA A 13 9.71 -12.84 2.24
CA ALA A 13 8.30 -12.67 2.60
C ALA A 13 8.14 -11.56 3.66
N LYS A 14 8.96 -11.59 4.72
CA LYS A 14 9.00 -10.54 5.74
C LYS A 14 9.42 -9.17 5.18
N ALA A 15 10.31 -9.15 4.18
CA ALA A 15 10.71 -7.92 3.50
C ALA A 15 9.61 -7.38 2.57
N ARG A 16 8.81 -8.25 1.94
CA ARG A 16 7.65 -7.87 1.11
C ARG A 16 6.54 -7.21 1.93
N ASP A 17 6.39 -7.57 3.21
CA ASP A 17 5.53 -6.84 4.16
C ASP A 17 6.01 -5.39 4.45
N GLY A 18 7.17 -4.98 3.94
CA GLY A 18 7.80 -3.67 4.15
C GLY A 18 8.16 -2.90 2.87
N GLY A 19 8.35 -3.58 1.73
CA GLY A 19 9.09 -3.05 0.57
C GLY A 19 8.30 -2.33 -0.52
N ASP A 20 6.97 -2.37 -0.50
CA ASP A 20 6.07 -1.71 -1.48
C ASP A 20 5.75 -0.25 -1.15
N LEU A 21 6.19 0.26 0.01
CA LEU A 21 5.93 1.65 0.40
C LEU A 21 7.25 2.44 0.45
N PRO A 22 7.29 3.66 -0.11
CA PRO A 22 8.47 4.52 -0.07
C PRO A 22 8.79 4.97 1.36
N GLU A 23 9.90 5.67 1.53
CA GLU A 23 10.24 6.31 2.79
C GLU A 23 9.15 7.32 3.25
N PRO A 24 8.94 7.50 4.57
CA PRO A 24 7.99 8.44 5.14
C PRO A 24 7.97 9.84 4.48
N GLY A 25 9.14 10.42 4.25
CA GLY A 25 9.25 11.74 3.63
C GLY A 25 8.75 11.78 2.18
N GLU A 26 8.95 10.71 1.42
CA GLU A 26 8.51 10.62 0.04
C GLU A 26 7.00 10.40 -0.07
N ARG A 27 6.40 9.67 0.88
CA ARG A 27 4.94 9.54 1.00
C ARG A 27 4.27 10.91 1.12
N GLU A 28 4.76 11.73 2.05
CA GLU A 28 4.22 13.06 2.32
C GLU A 28 4.43 14.01 1.13
N ARG A 29 5.62 13.97 0.51
CA ARG A 29 5.95 14.79 -0.65
C ARG A 29 5.01 14.50 -1.82
N LEU A 30 4.83 13.22 -2.18
CA LEU A 30 3.96 12.81 -3.28
C LEU A 30 2.53 13.27 -3.06
N ARG A 31 2.00 13.08 -1.84
CA ARG A 31 0.66 13.55 -1.48
C ARG A 31 0.53 15.07 -1.64
N LYS A 32 1.49 15.84 -1.09
CA LYS A 32 1.48 17.31 -1.17
C LYS A 32 1.64 17.81 -2.61
N ALA A 33 2.50 17.19 -3.41
CA ALA A 33 2.71 17.53 -4.81
C ALA A 33 1.42 17.37 -5.63
N ALA A 34 0.60 16.37 -5.27
CA ALA A 34 -0.71 16.13 -5.86
C ALA A 34 -1.83 17.05 -5.31
N GLY A 35 -1.53 17.94 -4.35
CA GLY A 35 -2.52 18.80 -3.70
C GLY A 35 -3.49 18.08 -2.76
N LEU A 36 -3.22 16.81 -2.43
CA LEU A 36 -4.10 15.99 -1.60
C LEU A 36 -3.87 16.27 -0.11
N THR A 37 -4.94 16.28 0.68
CA THR A 37 -4.88 16.36 2.15
C THR A 37 -4.83 14.97 2.78
N GLN A 38 -4.37 14.89 4.03
CA GLN A 38 -4.41 13.64 4.81
C GLN A 38 -5.84 13.12 4.99
N VAL A 39 -6.83 14.02 5.04
CA VAL A 39 -8.24 13.66 5.23
C VAL A 39 -8.78 12.98 3.97
N GLU A 40 -8.49 13.51 2.78
CA GLU A 40 -8.95 12.94 1.51
C GLU A 40 -8.38 11.54 1.28
N VAL A 41 -7.08 11.35 1.51
CA VAL A 41 -6.45 10.02 1.36
C VAL A 41 -6.95 9.05 2.42
N ALA A 42 -7.14 9.51 3.66
CA ALA A 42 -7.69 8.68 4.72
C ALA A 42 -9.13 8.22 4.40
N ALA A 43 -9.96 9.12 3.88
CA ALA A 43 -11.33 8.80 3.46
C ALA A 43 -11.33 7.77 2.31
N ALA A 44 -10.47 7.95 1.30
CA ALA A 44 -10.36 7.00 0.18
C ALA A 44 -9.90 5.60 0.61
N LEU A 45 -9.10 5.51 1.68
CA LEU A 45 -8.60 4.25 2.23
C LEU A 45 -9.45 3.69 3.39
N ASP A 46 -10.63 4.28 3.65
CA ASP A 46 -11.52 3.90 4.75
C ASP A 46 -10.77 3.89 6.11
N THR A 47 -9.98 4.91 6.39
CA THR A 47 -9.22 5.02 7.65
C THR A 47 -9.41 6.38 8.29
N ARG A 48 -8.97 6.50 9.54
CA ARG A 48 -8.98 7.78 10.26
C ARG A 48 -7.77 8.61 9.86
N ARG A 49 -7.94 9.92 9.77
CA ARG A 49 -6.87 10.87 9.47
C ARG A 49 -5.67 10.73 10.42
N GLU A 50 -5.90 10.46 11.70
CA GLU A 50 -4.83 10.20 12.69
C GLU A 50 -4.04 8.91 12.38
N THR A 51 -4.73 7.85 11.98
CA THR A 51 -4.09 6.58 11.59
C THR A 51 -3.25 6.78 10.33
N PHE A 52 -3.78 7.52 9.35
CA PHE A 52 -3.05 7.87 8.13
C PHE A 52 -1.80 8.72 8.43
N ALA A 53 -1.91 9.70 9.33
CA ALA A 53 -0.76 10.49 9.77
C ALA A 53 0.35 9.62 10.40
N LYS A 54 -0.01 8.57 11.16
CA LYS A 54 0.96 7.61 11.69
C LYS A 54 1.65 6.80 10.58
N TRP A 55 0.94 6.49 9.49
CA TRP A 55 1.50 5.83 8.30
C TRP A 55 2.46 6.73 7.53
N GLU A 56 2.10 7.99 7.32
CA GLU A 56 3.00 8.96 6.68
C GLU A 56 4.24 9.22 7.51
N ASN A 57 4.12 9.28 8.84
CA ASN A 57 5.26 9.47 9.74
C ASN A 57 6.08 8.19 9.99
N GLY A 58 5.68 7.04 9.43
CA GLY A 58 6.35 5.75 9.61
C GLY A 58 6.26 5.15 11.03
N THR A 59 5.43 5.73 11.90
CA THR A 59 5.23 5.24 13.29
C THR A 59 4.25 4.07 13.37
N ALA A 60 3.43 3.89 12.33
CA ALA A 60 2.62 2.71 12.11
C ALA A 60 2.66 2.37 10.63
N GLN A 61 2.33 1.12 10.30
CA GLN A 61 2.30 0.66 8.91
C GLN A 61 0.89 0.18 8.56
N PRO A 62 0.36 0.51 7.36
CA PRO A 62 -0.91 -0.05 6.92
C PRO A 62 -0.80 -1.57 6.76
N ARG A 63 -1.89 -2.26 7.09
CA ARG A 63 -2.07 -3.69 6.87
C ARG A 63 -2.79 -3.94 5.54
N ALA A 64 -2.69 -5.15 5.00
CA ALA A 64 -3.51 -5.57 3.86
C ALA A 64 -5.02 -5.48 4.22
N PRO A 65 -5.91 -5.11 3.28
CA PRO A 65 -5.65 -4.72 1.88
C PRO A 65 -5.27 -3.23 1.70
N LYS A 66 -5.47 -2.39 2.72
CA LYS A 66 -5.24 -0.92 2.67
C LYS A 66 -3.80 -0.56 2.28
N ARG A 67 -2.84 -1.39 2.66
CA ARG A 67 -1.44 -1.28 2.26
C ARG A 67 -1.26 -1.25 0.74
N GLY A 68 -1.84 -2.23 0.03
CA GLY A 68 -1.69 -2.33 -1.42
C GLY A 68 -2.36 -1.18 -2.16
N ALA A 69 -3.55 -0.77 -1.70
CA ALA A 69 -4.24 0.40 -2.23
C ALA A 69 -3.41 1.69 -2.03
N TYR A 70 -2.79 1.86 -0.86
CA TYR A 70 -1.94 3.01 -0.60
C TYR A 70 -0.65 3.00 -1.43
N ALA A 71 0.00 1.84 -1.56
CA ALA A 71 1.17 1.68 -2.41
C ALA A 71 0.84 2.01 -3.88
N PHE A 72 -0.29 1.50 -4.39
CA PHE A 72 -0.75 1.79 -5.75
C PHE A 72 -1.03 3.29 -5.97
N LEU A 73 -1.68 3.95 -5.01
CA LEU A 73 -1.87 5.41 -5.05
C LEU A 73 -0.52 6.13 -5.17
N LEU A 74 0.44 5.80 -4.31
CA LEU A 74 1.76 6.44 -4.32
C LEU A 74 2.52 6.19 -5.62
N ALA A 75 2.43 5.00 -6.20
CA ALA A 75 3.05 4.70 -7.50
C ALA A 75 2.48 5.60 -8.60
N GLY A 76 1.15 5.77 -8.65
CA GLY A 76 0.53 6.68 -9.61
C GLY A 76 0.94 8.15 -9.40
N LEU A 77 1.06 8.60 -8.14
CA LEU A 77 1.56 9.94 -7.85
C LEU A 77 3.03 10.11 -8.26
N ALA A 78 3.85 9.07 -8.10
CA ALA A 78 5.25 9.09 -8.51
C ALA A 78 5.40 9.14 -10.04
N ASP A 79 4.49 8.50 -10.79
CA ASP A 79 4.48 8.61 -12.26
C ASP A 79 4.14 10.05 -12.72
N ILE A 80 3.33 10.80 -11.96
CA ILE A 80 2.95 12.19 -12.26
C ILE A 80 4.02 13.20 -11.83
N HIS A 81 4.57 13.03 -10.62
CA HIS A 81 5.45 14.01 -9.96
C HIS A 81 6.91 13.61 -9.90
N GLY A 82 7.26 12.46 -10.49
CA GLY A 82 8.57 11.81 -10.33
C GLY A 82 8.77 11.22 -8.93
N THR A 83 9.74 10.32 -8.81
CA THR A 83 10.18 9.75 -7.52
C THR A 83 11.39 10.53 -6.99
N GLN A 84 11.52 10.66 -5.67
CA GLN A 84 12.75 11.09 -5.01
C GLN A 84 13.26 9.96 -4.09
N GLY A 85 14.56 9.66 -4.19
CA GLY A 85 15.16 8.56 -3.46
C GLY A 85 15.01 7.20 -4.17
N PRO A 86 15.17 6.08 -3.45
CA PRO A 86 15.12 4.75 -4.04
C PRO A 86 13.73 4.44 -4.61
N ASP A 87 13.69 3.93 -5.83
CA ASP A 87 12.50 3.65 -6.63
C ASP A 87 12.11 2.16 -6.66
N GLY A 88 12.88 1.29 -5.98
CA GLY A 88 12.64 -0.15 -5.93
C GLY A 88 11.25 -0.56 -5.41
N TRP A 89 10.59 0.31 -4.65
CA TRP A 89 9.23 0.11 -4.16
C TRP A 89 8.16 0.22 -5.27
N LEU A 90 8.41 0.98 -6.36
CA LEU A 90 7.41 1.21 -7.42
C LEU A 90 6.99 -0.11 -8.08
N THR A 91 7.95 -1.01 -8.31
CA THR A 91 7.67 -2.31 -8.92
C THR A 91 6.71 -3.14 -8.07
N LEU A 92 6.93 -3.17 -6.75
CA LEU A 92 6.07 -3.89 -5.80
C LEU A 92 4.72 -3.20 -5.62
N ALA A 93 4.70 -1.87 -5.57
CA ALA A 93 3.48 -1.08 -5.48
C ALA A 93 2.55 -1.27 -6.69
N ARG A 94 3.12 -1.36 -7.90
CA ARG A 94 2.36 -1.65 -9.14
C ARG A 94 1.79 -3.07 -9.13
N GLN A 95 2.50 -4.03 -8.54
CA GLN A 95 2.04 -5.40 -8.39
C GLN A 95 0.98 -5.57 -7.30
N ALA A 96 0.88 -4.62 -6.36
CA ALA A 96 -0.09 -4.66 -5.26
C ALA A 96 -1.56 -4.54 -5.71
N ARG A 97 -1.84 -4.49 -7.01
CA ARG A 97 -3.20 -4.60 -7.56
C ARG A 97 -3.60 -6.06 -7.81
N PRO A 98 -4.43 -6.62 -6.91
CA PRO A 98 -5.57 -7.41 -7.35
C PRO A 98 -6.83 -6.86 -6.67
N LEU A 99 -7.48 -5.88 -7.30
CA LEU A 99 -8.91 -5.67 -7.08
C LEU A 99 -9.61 -6.64 -8.02
N THR A 100 -9.73 -7.91 -7.65
CA THR A 100 -10.94 -8.61 -8.07
C THR A 100 -12.05 -7.91 -7.31
N ALA A 101 -12.70 -6.97 -8.00
CA ALA A 101 -14.09 -6.68 -7.78
C ALA A 101 -14.86 -7.98 -8.04
N ASP A 102 -14.79 -8.91 -7.09
CA ASP A 102 -15.66 -10.08 -7.04
C ASP A 102 -15.83 -10.48 -5.57
N ALA A 103 -16.67 -9.70 -4.92
CA ALA A 103 -17.50 -10.14 -3.81
C ALA A 103 -18.70 -9.20 -3.79
N THR A 104 -19.45 -9.21 -4.89
CA THR A 104 -20.83 -8.75 -4.90
C THR A 104 -21.59 -9.66 -3.95
N THR A 105 -22.15 -9.07 -2.90
CA THR A 105 -23.30 -9.59 -2.17
C THR A 105 -24.38 -10.03 -3.16
N THR A 106 -24.66 -11.33 -3.24
CA THR A 106 -26.02 -11.91 -3.26
C THR A 106 -25.93 -13.44 -3.32
N GLU A 107 -26.08 -14.10 -2.18
CA GLU A 107 -26.88 -15.33 -2.10
C GLU A 107 -27.44 -15.47 -0.68
N THR A 108 -28.46 -14.66 -0.39
CA THR A 108 -29.54 -15.04 0.51
C THR A 108 -30.69 -15.43 -0.40
N THR A 109 -30.89 -16.71 -0.64
CA THR A 109 -32.21 -17.25 -0.99
C THR A 109 -32.32 -18.67 -0.43
N GLU A 110 -33.32 -18.78 0.42
CA GLU A 110 -33.93 -19.94 1.07
C GLU A 110 -34.49 -20.96 0.05
N GLY A 111 -34.60 -22.23 0.45
CA GLY A 111 -35.31 -23.32 -0.23
C GLY A 111 -34.37 -24.46 -0.61
N GLU A 112 -34.47 -25.68 -0.09
CA GLU A 112 -35.65 -26.47 0.31
C GLU A 112 -35.27 -27.48 1.42
#